data_AF-A0A3D3XXJ8-F1
#
_entry.id   AF-A0A3D3XXJ8-F1
#
_cell.length_a   1.000
_cell.length_b   1.000
_cell.length_c   1.000
_cell.angle_alpha   90.00
_cell.angle_beta   90.00
_cell.angle_gamma   90.00
#
_symmetry.space_group_name_H-M   'P 1'
#
loop_
_entity.id
_entity.type
_entity.pdbx_description
1 polymer ?
#
loop_
_entity_poly.entity_id
_entity_poly.type
_entity_poly.pdbx_seq_one_letter_code
_entity_poly.pdbx_strand_id
1 'polypeptide(L)'
;IIGFESRSNLVVLIALPIIDNGEIMGAVVLSRRPPSIFTALYAKRYLLLEAAGVILAVVVLISIFASRTVVNPIQRLAKEADLVARGEQQTFDDNHVYRTLEVDQLAKRLKEMADALQLRSQYIRDFARHVSHEFKTPIAAIKGAAEVLEDHANDMTAEERDKFMGNVRSD
;
A
#
# COMPACT_ATOMS: atom_id res chain seq x y z
N ILE A 1 25.57 2.84 -59.37
CA ILE A 1 24.38 3.59 -58.88
C ILE A 1 23.66 2.68 -57.90
N ILE A 2 23.52 3.09 -56.63
CA ILE A 2 22.82 2.31 -55.59
C ILE A 2 21.51 3.03 -55.27
N GLY A 3 20.41 2.30 -55.38
CA GLY A 3 19.11 2.71 -54.85
C GLY A 3 17.95 2.09 -55.61
N PHE A 4 17.12 1.29 -54.94
CA PHE A 4 15.69 1.57 -54.74
C PHE A 4 15.09 0.59 -53.72
N GLU A 5 14.28 1.15 -52.84
CA GLU A 5 13.47 0.50 -51.81
C GLU A 5 12.03 0.34 -52.35
N SER A 6 11.50 -0.88 -52.31
CA SER A 6 10.06 -1.11 -52.42
C SER A 6 9.65 -2.22 -51.44
N ARG A 7 9.07 -1.77 -50.32
CA ARG A 7 8.19 -2.43 -49.36
C ARG A 7 8.53 -3.78 -48.72
N SER A 8 9.61 -4.48 -49.07
CA SER A 8 10.14 -5.63 -48.26
C SER A 8 11.36 -6.33 -48.85
N ASN A 9 11.79 -6.02 -50.07
CA ASN A 9 12.91 -6.72 -50.70
C ASN A 9 13.98 -5.74 -51.18
N LEU A 10 15.08 -5.69 -50.43
CA LEU A 10 16.26 -4.93 -50.81
C LEU A 10 16.95 -5.68 -51.95
N VAL A 11 17.16 -5.03 -53.10
CA VAL A 11 17.90 -5.62 -54.22
C VAL A 11 19.08 -4.71 -54.51
N VAL A 12 20.29 -5.24 -54.38
CA VAL A 12 21.51 -4.49 -54.71
C VAL A 12 21.78 -4.70 -56.18
N LEU A 13 21.74 -3.61 -56.96
CA LEU A 13 22.03 -3.59 -58.38
C LEU A 13 23.35 -2.86 -58.61
N ILE A 14 24.28 -3.50 -59.34
CA ILE A 14 25.53 -2.89 -59.78
C ILE A 14 25.56 -2.98 -61.30
N ALA A 15 25.66 -1.83 -61.96
CA ALA A 15 25.80 -1.74 -63.41
C ALA A 15 27.24 -1.39 -63.78
N LEU A 16 27.87 -2.20 -64.61
CA LEU A 16 29.20 -1.97 -65.15
C LEU A 16 29.08 -1.70 -66.66
N PRO A 17 29.56 -0.55 -67.16
CA PRO A 17 29.52 -0.25 -68.59
C PRO A 17 30.53 -1.14 -69.33
N ILE A 18 30.14 -1.62 -70.51
CA ILE A 18 31.05 -2.24 -71.46
C ILE A 18 31.46 -1.15 -72.44
N ILE A 19 32.74 -0.79 -72.40
CA ILE A 19 33.34 0.25 -73.23
C ILE A 19 34.23 -0.45 -74.26
N ASP A 20 34.02 -0.16 -75.54
CA ASP A 20 34.90 -0.59 -76.63
C ASP A 20 35.31 0.62 -77.46
N ASN A 21 36.60 0.77 -77.74
CA ASN A 21 37.17 1.94 -78.44
C ASN A 21 36.75 3.33 -77.90
N GLY A 22 36.44 3.44 -76.60
CA GLY A 22 36.01 4.69 -75.97
C GLY A 22 34.51 5.00 -76.12
N GLU A 23 33.75 4.17 -76.82
CA GLU A 23 32.30 4.26 -76.91
C GLU A 23 31.62 3.25 -75.97
N ILE A 24 30.55 3.68 -75.31
CA ILE A 24 29.79 2.83 -74.39
C ILE A 24 28.83 1.98 -75.24
N MET A 25 29.16 0.70 -75.40
CA MET A 25 28.41 -0.26 -76.22
C MET A 25 27.24 -0.90 -75.46
N GLY A 26 27.27 -0.87 -74.12
CA GLY A 26 26.20 -1.43 -73.29
C GLY A 26 26.55 -1.41 -71.81
N ALA A 27 25.70 -2.02 -70.97
CA ALA A 27 25.96 -2.17 -69.55
C ALA A 27 25.55 -3.57 -69.06
N VAL A 28 26.41 -4.19 -68.25
CA VAL A 28 26.10 -5.43 -67.53
C VAL A 28 25.50 -5.05 -66.17
N VAL A 29 24.31 -5.54 -65.88
CA VAL A 29 23.65 -5.31 -64.59
C VAL A 29 23.66 -6.60 -63.76
N LEU A 30 24.32 -6.55 -62.61
CA LEU A 30 24.32 -7.61 -61.60
C LEU A 30 23.31 -7.26 -60.51
N SER A 31 22.38 -8.18 -60.22
CA SER A 31 21.44 -8.02 -59.10
C SER A 31 21.67 -9.12 -58.06
N ARG A 32 21.83 -8.73 -56.79
CA ARG A 32 21.90 -9.66 -55.65
C ARG A 32 20.84 -9.30 -54.63
N ARG A 33 19.98 -10.27 -54.30
CA ARG A 33 19.05 -10.17 -53.18
C ARG A 33 19.81 -10.57 -51.91
N PRO A 34 20.01 -9.68 -50.92
CA PRO A 34 20.46 -10.10 -49.61
C PRO A 34 19.46 -11.13 -49.06
N PRO A 35 19.91 -12.17 -48.34
CA PRO A 35 18.98 -13.04 -47.63
C PRO A 35 18.08 -12.16 -46.74
N SER A 36 16.77 -12.38 -46.81
CA SER A 36 15.83 -11.57 -46.04
C SER A 36 16.19 -11.63 -44.55
N ILE A 37 16.04 -10.53 -43.82
CA ILE A 37 16.28 -10.49 -42.37
C ILE A 37 15.54 -11.63 -41.67
N PHE A 38 14.35 -11.97 -42.15
CA PHE A 38 13.58 -13.13 -41.70
C PHE A 38 14.33 -14.46 -41.88
N THR A 39 15.01 -14.71 -42.99
CA THR A 39 15.78 -15.95 -43.20
C THR A 39 16.95 -16.07 -42.22
N ALA A 40 17.62 -14.96 -41.92
CA ALA A 40 18.69 -14.92 -40.91
C ALA A 40 18.15 -15.15 -39.49
N LEU A 41 16.98 -14.58 -39.16
CA LEU A 41 16.30 -14.82 -37.88
C LEU A 41 15.78 -16.27 -37.76
N TYR A 42 15.22 -16.84 -38.83
CA TYR A 42 14.76 -18.24 -38.85
C TYR A 42 15.92 -19.22 -38.68
N ALA A 43 17.09 -18.93 -39.28
CA ALA A 43 18.30 -19.73 -39.10
C ALA A 43 18.82 -19.72 -37.65
N LYS A 44 18.42 -18.73 -36.84
CA LYS A 44 18.82 -18.58 -35.43
C LYS A 44 17.62 -18.64 -34.46
N ARG A 45 16.48 -19.19 -34.90
CA ARG A 45 15.24 -19.22 -34.10
C ARG A 45 15.39 -19.89 -32.73
N TYR A 46 16.20 -20.94 -32.62
CA TYR A 46 16.44 -21.63 -31.34
C TYR A 46 17.22 -20.75 -30.37
N LEU A 47 18.24 -20.02 -30.84
CA LEU A 47 18.99 -19.06 -30.02
C LEU A 47 18.08 -17.92 -29.53
N LEU A 48 17.18 -17.42 -30.38
CA LEU A 48 16.21 -16.39 -29.98
C LEU A 48 15.21 -16.91 -28.95
N LEU A 49 14.72 -18.15 -29.11
CA LEU A 49 13.82 -18.78 -28.15
C LEU A 49 14.49 -19.04 -26.80
N GLU A 50 15.75 -19.49 -26.80
CA GLU A 50 16.53 -19.65 -25.58
C GLU A 50 16.73 -18.31 -24.87
N ALA A 51 17.13 -17.27 -25.60
CA ALA A 51 17.28 -15.92 -25.04
C ALA A 51 15.96 -15.39 -24.46
N ALA A 52 14.84 -15.55 -25.18
CA ALA A 52 13.52 -15.18 -24.68
C ALA A 52 13.13 -15.97 -23.42
N GLY A 53 13.42 -17.27 -23.39
CA GLY A 53 13.18 -18.13 -22.24
C GLY A 53 13.98 -17.70 -21.01
N VAL A 54 15.26 -17.36 -21.18
CA VAL A 54 16.11 -16.85 -20.09
C VAL A 54 15.58 -15.51 -19.57
N ILE A 55 15.22 -14.58 -20.45
CA ILE A 55 14.65 -13.29 -20.05
C ILE A 55 13.35 -13.50 -19.26
N LEU A 56 12.44 -14.35 -19.76
CA LEU A 56 11.19 -14.66 -19.09
C LEU A 56 11.43 -15.29 -17.72
N ALA A 57 12.36 -16.24 -17.62
CA ALA A 57 12.73 -16.86 -16.36
C ALA A 57 13.26 -15.83 -15.35
N VAL A 58 14.13 -14.92 -15.77
CA VAL A 58 14.66 -13.84 -14.91
C VAL A 58 13.52 -12.93 -14.43
N VAL A 59 12.61 -12.52 -15.31
CA VAL A 59 11.45 -11.68 -14.94
C VAL A 59 10.56 -12.39 -13.92
N VAL A 60 10.25 -13.67 -14.13
CA VAL A 60 9.45 -14.47 -13.19
C VAL A 60 10.15 -14.59 -11.84
N LEU A 61 11.47 -14.85 -11.83
CA LEU A 61 12.26 -14.95 -10.61
C LEU A 61 12.27 -13.63 -9.82
N ILE A 62 12.50 -12.50 -10.49
CA ILE A 62 12.46 -11.17 -9.87
C ILE A 62 11.07 -10.88 -9.32
N SER A 63 10.03 -11.18 -10.10
CA SER A 63 8.63 -10.97 -9.68
C SER A 63 8.29 -11.78 -8.42
N ILE A 64 8.65 -13.06 -8.39
CA ILE A 64 8.47 -13.92 -7.22
C ILE A 64 9.27 -13.40 -6.02
N PHE A 65 10.52 -12.98 -6.26
CA PHE A 65 11.37 -12.43 -5.21
C PHE A 65 10.75 -11.17 -4.60
N ALA A 66 10.45 -10.16 -5.43
CA ALA A 66 9.85 -8.89 -5.00
C ALA A 66 8.48 -9.09 -4.33
N SER A 67 7.65 -10.00 -4.87
CA SER A 67 6.37 -10.34 -4.27
C SER A 67 6.55 -10.87 -2.84
N ARG A 68 7.53 -11.74 -2.61
CA ARG A 68 7.77 -12.34 -1.29
C ARG A 68 8.51 -11.42 -0.32
N THR A 69 9.41 -10.56 -0.79
CA THR A 69 10.26 -9.73 0.07
C THR A 69 9.69 -8.35 0.36
N VAL A 70 8.77 -7.85 -0.48
CA VAL A 70 8.23 -6.49 -0.37
C VAL A 70 6.71 -6.49 -0.41
N VAL A 71 6.10 -7.00 -1.48
CA VAL A 71 4.65 -6.82 -1.70
C VAL A 71 3.80 -7.53 -0.65
N ASN A 72 4.05 -8.83 -0.43
CA ASN A 72 3.27 -9.63 0.52
C ASN A 72 3.43 -9.13 1.97
N PRO A 73 4.64 -8.81 2.46
CA PRO A 73 4.83 -8.14 3.74
C PRO A 73 4.03 -6.85 3.91
N ILE A 74 4.10 -5.94 2.93
CA ILE A 74 3.39 -4.65 3.01
C ILE A 74 1.88 -4.87 3.05
N GLN A 75 1.35 -5.81 2.26
CA GLN A 75 -0.07 -6.15 2.30
C GLN A 75 -0.50 -6.74 3.64
N ARG A 76 0.37 -7.48 4.34
CA ARG A 76 0.09 -7.99 5.69
C ARG A 76 0.03 -6.86 6.70
N LEU A 77 1.04 -5.98 6.72
CA LEU A 77 1.07 -4.81 7.60
C LEU A 77 -0.14 -3.89 7.37
N ALA A 78 -0.55 -3.72 6.11
CA ALA A 78 -1.75 -2.93 5.78
C ALA A 78 -3.03 -3.55 6.35
N LYS A 79 -3.16 -4.90 6.34
CA LYS A 79 -4.29 -5.59 6.96
C LYS A 79 -4.26 -5.46 8.47
N GLU A 80 -3.10 -5.64 9.10
CA GLU A 80 -2.93 -5.48 10.55
C GLU A 80 -3.28 -4.05 10.99
N ALA A 81 -2.86 -3.04 10.23
CA ALA A 81 -3.24 -1.65 10.47
C ALA A 81 -4.77 -1.42 10.40
N ASP A 82 -5.46 -2.05 9.44
CA ASP A 82 -6.92 -1.94 9.32
C ASP A 82 -7.65 -2.57 10.52
N LEU A 83 -7.14 -3.69 11.04
CA LEU A 83 -7.67 -4.31 12.26
C LEU A 83 -7.52 -3.38 13.47
N VAL A 84 -6.33 -2.78 13.65
CA VAL A 84 -6.08 -1.79 14.71
C VAL A 84 -6.99 -0.58 14.56
N ALA A 85 -7.21 -0.09 13.34
CA ALA A 85 -8.10 1.03 13.06
C ALA A 85 -9.56 0.73 13.43
N ARG A 86 -10.00 -0.53 13.33
CA ARG A 86 -11.33 -0.99 13.77
C ARG A 86 -11.43 -1.21 15.28
N GLY A 87 -10.33 -1.05 16.02
CA GLY A 87 -10.27 -1.30 17.45
C GLY A 87 -10.21 -2.78 17.81
N GLU A 88 -9.94 -3.66 16.84
CA GLU A 88 -9.70 -5.07 17.10
C GLU A 88 -8.31 -5.23 17.75
N GLN A 89 -8.24 -5.96 18.87
CA GLN A 89 -6.96 -6.27 19.50
C GLN A 89 -6.24 -7.35 18.68
N GLN A 90 -5.45 -6.93 17.70
CA GLN A 90 -4.36 -7.75 17.19
C GLN A 90 -3.03 -7.08 17.48
N THR A 91 -2.16 -7.86 18.13
CA THR A 91 -0.77 -7.52 18.34
C THR A 91 -0.04 -7.85 17.04
N PHE A 92 0.68 -6.87 16.48
CA PHE A 92 1.68 -7.13 15.45
C PHE A 92 2.58 -8.29 15.91
N ASP A 93 2.93 -9.22 15.03
CA ASP A 93 3.76 -10.39 15.41
C ASP A 93 5.18 -9.95 15.82
N ASP A 94 5.47 -10.01 17.11
CA ASP A 94 6.75 -9.61 17.72
C ASP A 94 7.97 -10.36 17.19
N ASN A 95 7.76 -11.55 16.61
CA ASN A 95 8.84 -12.43 16.15
C ASN A 95 9.06 -12.37 14.64
N HIS A 96 8.28 -11.58 13.90
CA HIS A 96 8.39 -11.55 12.45
C HIS A 96 9.46 -10.59 11.96
N VAL A 97 10.65 -11.11 11.68
CA VAL A 97 11.71 -10.33 11.00
C VAL A 97 11.48 -10.38 9.50
N TYR A 98 11.23 -9.22 8.89
CA TYR A 98 11.06 -9.13 7.45
C TYR A 98 12.42 -9.19 6.73
N ARG A 99 12.43 -9.78 5.53
CA ARG A 99 13.67 -9.99 4.76
C ARG A 99 14.35 -8.69 4.30
N THR A 100 13.60 -7.60 4.22
CA THR A 100 14.05 -6.30 3.74
C THR A 100 14.08 -5.34 4.92
N LEU A 101 15.21 -4.67 5.15
CA LEU A 101 15.41 -3.78 6.30
C LEU A 101 14.37 -2.66 6.35
N GLU A 102 14.02 -2.09 5.20
CA GLU A 102 13.06 -1.00 5.09
C GLU A 102 11.64 -1.45 5.48
N VAL A 103 11.27 -2.68 5.11
CA VAL A 103 9.96 -3.27 5.45
C VAL A 103 9.90 -3.57 6.94
N ASP A 104 11.00 -4.07 7.51
CA ASP A 104 11.12 -4.34 8.95
C ASP A 104 11.02 -3.06 9.79
N GLN A 105 11.72 -2.00 9.37
CA GLN A 105 11.61 -0.69 10.00
C GLN A 105 10.19 -0.11 9.93
N LEU A 106 9.50 -0.27 8.79
CA LEU A 106 8.11 0.14 8.66
C LEU A 106 7.20 -0.63 9.61
N ALA A 107 7.36 -1.95 9.69
CA ALA A 107 6.60 -2.79 10.61
C ALA A 107 6.77 -2.34 12.06
N LYS A 108 8.01 -2.09 12.48
CA LYS A 108 8.32 -1.61 13.83
C LYS A 108 7.66 -0.27 14.14
N ARG A 109 7.74 0.70 13.23
CA ARG A 109 7.11 2.02 13.43
C ARG A 109 5.58 1.93 13.48
N LEU A 110 4.98 1.10 12.63
CA LEU A 110 3.54 0.89 12.61
C LEU A 110 3.06 0.26 13.93
N LYS A 111 3.82 -0.71 14.46
CA LYS A 111 3.58 -1.29 15.77
C LYS A 111 3.67 -0.24 16.89
N GLU A 112 4.72 0.57 16.93
CA GLU A 112 4.88 1.63 17.93
C GLU A 112 3.67 2.59 17.93
N MET A 113 3.13 2.93 16.76
CA MET A 113 1.92 3.73 16.63
C MET A 113 0.67 3.01 17.16
N ALA A 114 0.51 1.72 16.85
CA ALA A 114 -0.61 0.92 17.30
C ALA A 114 -0.62 0.76 18.84
N ASP A 115 0.55 0.49 19.43
CA ASP A 115 0.71 0.39 20.88
C ASP A 115 0.36 1.72 21.57
N ALA A 116 0.82 2.85 21.02
CA ALA A 116 0.49 4.18 21.53
C ALA A 116 -1.02 4.47 21.46
N LEU A 117 -1.68 4.08 20.36
CA LEU A 117 -3.12 4.23 20.18
C LEU A 117 -3.89 3.37 21.19
N GLN A 118 -3.47 2.13 21.39
CA GLN A 118 -4.09 1.22 22.35
C GLN A 118 -3.98 1.76 23.79
N LEU A 119 -2.81 2.24 24.18
CA LEU A 119 -2.57 2.80 25.50
C LEU A 119 -3.45 4.05 25.75
N ARG A 120 -3.55 4.92 24.75
CA ARG A 120 -4.44 6.09 24.82
C ARG A 120 -5.92 5.71 24.91
N SER A 121 -6.33 4.70 24.16
CA SER A 121 -7.71 4.17 24.18
C SER A 121 -8.07 3.57 25.54
N GLN A 122 -7.14 2.81 26.15
CA GLN A 122 -7.30 2.29 27.52
C GLN A 122 -7.44 3.42 28.53
N TYR A 123 -6.55 4.42 28.47
CA TYR A 123 -6.60 5.58 29.36
C TYR A 123 -7.96 6.30 29.31
N ILE A 124 -8.49 6.55 28.11
CA ILE A 124 -9.81 7.20 27.95
C ILE A 124 -10.92 6.35 28.58
N ARG A 125 -10.91 5.03 28.38
CA ARG A 125 -11.92 4.13 28.97
C ARG A 125 -11.84 4.12 30.49
N ASP A 126 -10.64 4.04 31.05
CA ASP A 126 -10.45 3.99 32.50
C ASP A 126 -10.79 5.32 33.16
N PHE A 127 -10.44 6.44 32.52
CA PHE A 127 -10.86 7.77 32.94
C PHE A 127 -12.39 7.90 32.94
N ALA A 128 -13.06 7.53 31.85
CA ALA A 128 -14.52 7.59 31.76
C ALA A 128 -15.19 6.73 32.84
N ARG A 129 -14.66 5.54 33.11
CA ARG A 129 -15.17 4.66 34.18
C ARG A 129 -15.00 5.32 35.55
N HIS A 130 -13.82 5.84 35.84
CA HIS A 130 -13.52 6.47 37.12
C HIS A 130 -14.40 7.69 37.38
N VAL A 131 -14.49 8.61 36.41
CA VAL A 131 -15.37 9.80 36.53
C VAL A 131 -16.83 9.39 36.71
N SER A 132 -17.30 8.35 36.00
CA SER A 132 -18.68 7.86 36.17
C SER A 132 -18.95 7.32 37.58
N HIS A 133 -17.97 6.66 38.20
CA HIS A 133 -18.08 6.23 39.58
C HIS A 133 -18.10 7.42 40.55
N GLU A 134 -17.19 8.37 40.37
CA GLU A 134 -17.07 9.55 41.23
C GLU A 134 -18.30 10.47 41.14
N PHE A 135 -19.00 10.53 39.99
CA PHE A 135 -20.23 11.32 39.84
C PHE A 135 -21.48 10.63 40.38
N LYS A 136 -21.50 9.29 40.51
CA LYS A 136 -22.67 8.57 41.02
C LYS A 136 -23.01 9.00 42.44
N THR A 137 -22.00 9.19 43.28
CA THR A 137 -22.14 9.60 44.69
C THR A 137 -22.74 11.00 44.86
N PRO A 138 -22.16 12.08 44.29
CA PRO A 138 -22.73 13.42 44.43
C PRO A 138 -24.11 13.55 43.77
N ILE A 139 -24.36 12.87 42.64
CA ILE A 139 -25.69 12.87 42.02
C ILE A 139 -26.71 12.16 42.92
N ALA A 140 -26.34 11.03 43.53
CA ALA A 140 -27.21 10.35 44.49
C ALA A 140 -27.51 11.22 45.73
N ALA A 141 -26.51 11.98 46.21
CA ALA A 141 -26.69 12.93 47.30
C ALA A 141 -27.66 14.07 46.94
N ILE A 142 -27.47 14.70 45.77
CA ILE A 142 -28.38 15.76 45.27
C ILE A 142 -29.80 15.21 45.08
N LYS A 143 -29.92 14.01 44.51
CA LYS A 143 -31.23 13.36 44.32
C LYS A 143 -31.90 13.07 45.65
N GLY A 144 -31.18 12.52 46.62
CA GLY A 144 -31.74 12.26 47.95
C GLY A 144 -32.17 13.54 48.67
N ALA A 145 -31.40 14.63 48.55
CA ALA A 145 -31.78 15.93 49.08
C ALA A 145 -33.06 16.49 48.41
N ALA A 146 -33.20 16.31 47.10
CA ALA A 146 -34.40 16.71 46.35
C ALA A 146 -35.63 15.87 46.71
N GLU A 147 -35.48 14.55 46.89
CA GLU A 147 -36.57 13.65 47.31
C GLU A 147 -37.10 14.05 48.69
N VAL A 148 -36.23 14.37 49.65
CA VAL A 148 -36.63 14.85 50.99
C VAL A 148 -37.40 16.18 50.91
N LEU A 149 -36.96 17.10 50.03
CA LEU A 149 -37.66 18.37 49.81
C LEU A 149 -39.04 18.18 49.18
N GLU A 150 -39.18 17.22 48.27
CA GLU A 150 -40.44 16.91 47.59
C GLU A 150 -41.43 16.22 48.55
N ASP A 151 -41.00 15.18 49.25
CA ASP A 151 -41.85 14.40 50.17
C ASP A 151 -42.37 15.23 51.34
N HIS A 152 -41.57 16.18 51.84
CA HIS A 152 -41.93 17.01 52.99
C HIS A 152 -42.32 18.45 52.63
N ALA A 153 -42.58 18.75 51.35
CA ALA A 153 -42.86 20.09 50.85
C ALA A 153 -44.04 20.81 51.56
N ASN A 154 -45.04 20.03 51.99
CA ASN A 154 -46.26 20.51 52.66
C ASN A 154 -46.24 20.37 54.18
N ASP A 155 -45.31 19.58 54.72
CA ASP A 155 -45.22 19.27 56.16
C ASP A 155 -44.16 20.12 56.87
N MET A 156 -43.20 20.68 56.12
CA MET A 156 -42.15 21.54 56.68
C MET A 156 -42.61 23.00 56.82
N THR A 157 -42.39 23.57 58.01
CA THR A 157 -42.52 25.01 58.24
C THR A 157 -41.48 25.79 57.41
N ALA A 158 -41.71 27.09 57.19
CA ALA A 158 -40.80 27.92 56.41
C ALA A 158 -39.36 27.94 56.98
N GLU A 159 -39.23 27.95 58.32
CA GLU A 159 -37.94 27.94 59.01
C GLU A 159 -37.19 26.60 58.87
N GLU A 160 -37.90 25.46 58.90
CA GLU A 160 -37.29 24.13 58.71
C GLU A 160 -36.77 23.95 57.28
N ARG A 161 -37.49 24.48 56.30
CA ARG A 161 -37.12 24.45 54.88
C ARG A 161 -35.88 25.30 54.62
N ASP A 162 -35.82 26.51 55.17
CA ASP A 162 -34.64 27.39 55.06
C ASP A 162 -33.41 26.76 55.74
N LYS A 163 -33.60 26.10 56.90
CA LYS A 163 -32.52 25.37 57.58
C LYS A 163 -32.02 24.18 56.78
N PHE A 164 -32.92 23.39 56.17
CA PHE A 164 -32.55 22.27 55.32
C PHE A 164 -31.81 22.72 54.06
N MET A 165 -32.30 23.77 53.38
CA MET A 165 -31.62 24.38 52.23
C MET A 165 -30.26 24.97 52.62
N GLY A 166 -30.13 25.50 53.84
CA GLY A 166 -28.85 25.91 54.41
C GLY A 166 -27.86 24.76 54.51
N ASN A 167 -28.29 23.61 55.06
CA ASN A 167 -27.46 22.41 55.20
C ASN A 167 -27.04 21.81 53.84
N VAL A 168 -27.96 21.72 52.88
CA VAL A 168 -27.68 21.19 51.53
C VAL A 168 -26.71 22.08 50.74
N ARG A 169 -26.65 23.38 51.05
CA ARG A 169 -25.80 24.36 50.36
C ARG A 169 -24.41 24.52 51.01
N SER A 170 -24.24 24.05 52.25
CA SER A 170 -22.97 24.04 52.98
C SER A 170 -22.15 22.76 52.79
N ASP A 171 -22.77 21.68 52.32
CA ASP A 171 -22.13 20.44 51.86
C ASP A 171 -21.76 20.53 50.36
#